data_AF-A0A5N7U8M8-F1
#
_entry.id   AF-A0A5N7U8M8-F1
#
_cell.length_a   1.000
_cell.length_b   1.000
_cell.length_c   1.000
_cell.angle_alpha   90.00
_cell.angle_beta   90.00
_cell.angle_gamma   90.00
#
_symmetry.space_group_name_H-M   'P 1'
#
loop_
_entity.id
_entity.type
_entity.pdbx_description
1 polymer ?
#
loop_
_entity_poly.entity_id
_entity_poly.type
_entity_poly.pdbx_seq_one_letter_code
_entity_poly.pdbx_strand_id
1 'polypeptide(L)'
;MKNKFIFRLLLLVTMMALIYSCRNNELLTEHDNEVYNNSSQFKLTSKVISLDESKHKEKLASVISDVQNKVSKIQNKAFGKNINYDNIIIDTKNVTYIENGPNYHTYTFRIFRENAPNDGLVENLLLTPLPDGSYKEFLITYNFTEQEKKTILAGGDVSRKGKMNIVELDQGTFGNPLAKSSSCSYQDVDVYISCADGVHNSSNVGSWGSCIHKGKPGAPVYYSFVALVCVDDPDSPGGISNPPSGGGGGGGGGGTTNPNPNPPCVIAPTDPTGVGLVDNDGNPCTVGVPTVPVLSSFPIYVRNLPADLKALINDSANSDFYIGLKNYYDINLGDYESTEYVNWALQFKKNNQNMSWEVFWNNKFSVAPNSSIDVEDNEAGNYDETIFENFDFENQQAQWPTINPVIAASDFVGWGANGIRRNCMDYAKAQIAKSGFKVSNYYDVDSQGNKQTFQIYTEQGGVNLNDLYKGVSYLKYALSNGIPVIVGIDDKTGHPGNLDNSTDHFVVIVGMGTDSKGRYFRFYDNAAGDVNQGTHPENKLYIKYPDRIFTGQTQCIAYRAGTEYDYIMTMIRKSK
;
A
#
# COMPACT_ATOMS: atom_id res chain seq x y z
N MET A 1 39.43 -4.70 51.59
CA MET A 1 38.58 -3.79 50.79
C MET A 1 38.89 -3.79 49.28
N LYS A 2 40.13 -4.09 48.82
CA LYS A 2 40.49 -4.11 47.39
C LYS A 2 39.83 -5.22 46.54
N ASN A 3 39.59 -6.41 47.09
CA ASN A 3 39.07 -7.55 46.28
C ASN A 3 37.58 -7.42 45.92
N LYS A 4 36.77 -6.71 46.73
CA LYS A 4 35.35 -6.48 46.41
C LYS A 4 35.16 -5.44 45.29
N PHE A 5 36.12 -4.53 45.13
CA PHE A 5 36.09 -3.53 44.07
C PHE A 5 36.42 -4.16 42.71
N ILE A 6 37.43 -5.03 42.66
CA ILE A 6 37.80 -5.78 41.45
C ILE A 6 36.67 -6.69 40.99
N PHE A 7 35.97 -7.35 41.92
CA PHE A 7 34.83 -8.21 41.58
C PHE A 7 33.64 -7.41 41.02
N ARG A 8 33.35 -6.22 41.57
CA ARG A 8 32.31 -5.32 41.03
C ARG A 8 32.69 -4.73 39.67
N LEU A 9 33.98 -4.43 39.45
CA LEU A 9 34.48 -3.95 38.17
C LEU A 9 34.39 -5.04 37.09
N LEU A 10 34.76 -6.28 37.42
CA LEU A 10 34.60 -7.43 36.54
C LEU A 10 33.13 -7.70 36.18
N LEU A 11 32.20 -7.55 37.15
CA LEU A 11 30.77 -7.68 36.90
C LEU A 11 30.23 -6.58 35.98
N LEU A 12 30.76 -5.36 36.09
CA LEU A 12 30.38 -4.22 35.24
C LEU A 12 30.93 -4.37 33.81
N VAL A 13 32.13 -4.94 33.65
CA VAL A 13 32.73 -5.24 32.35
C VAL A 13 32.04 -6.41 31.65
N THR A 14 31.64 -7.46 32.37
CA THR A 14 30.81 -8.54 31.78
C THR A 14 29.40 -8.06 31.44
N MET A 15 28.81 -7.18 32.26
CA MET A 15 27.53 -6.56 31.93
C MET A 15 27.66 -5.68 30.69
N MET A 16 28.72 -4.86 30.56
CA MET A 16 29.03 -4.07 29.35
C MET A 16 29.27 -4.94 28.11
N ALA A 17 29.91 -6.11 28.24
CA ALA A 17 30.08 -7.06 27.15
C ALA A 17 28.75 -7.71 26.71
N LEU A 18 27.82 -7.96 27.65
CA LEU A 18 26.48 -8.46 27.34
C LEU A 18 25.61 -7.40 26.63
N ILE A 19 25.72 -6.11 26.98
CA ILE A 19 25.04 -5.02 26.24
C ILE A 19 25.69 -4.73 24.89
N TYR A 20 26.98 -5.01 24.70
CA TYR A 20 27.65 -4.92 23.39
C TYR A 20 27.27 -6.10 22.48
N SER A 21 27.10 -7.31 23.03
CA SER A 21 26.59 -8.48 22.30
C SER A 21 25.07 -8.47 22.06
N CYS A 22 24.31 -7.62 22.76
CA CYS A 22 22.87 -7.41 22.51
C CYS A 22 22.54 -6.13 21.71
N ARG A 23 23.55 -5.34 21.28
CA ARG A 23 23.34 -4.13 20.43
C ARG A 23 23.74 -4.29 18.96
N ASN A 24 24.04 -5.50 18.50
CA ASN A 24 24.24 -5.81 17.08
C ASN A 24 23.28 -6.90 16.57
N ASN A 25 22.01 -6.87 16.99
CA ASN A 25 21.04 -7.87 16.50
C ASN A 25 19.78 -7.26 15.85
N GLU A 26 19.87 -6.03 15.35
CA GLU A 26 18.83 -5.41 14.50
C GLU A 26 19.41 -4.80 13.22
N LEU A 27 20.51 -5.39 12.73
CA LEU A 27 21.12 -5.06 11.45
C LEU A 27 21.92 -6.26 10.92
N LEU A 28 21.24 -7.40 10.82
CA LEU A 28 21.66 -8.51 9.96
C LEU A 28 20.86 -8.32 8.66
N THR A 29 21.40 -7.58 7.68
CA THR A 29 22.06 -8.22 6.53
C THR A 29 21.68 -9.69 6.40
N GLU A 30 20.80 -9.96 5.43
CA GLU A 30 20.53 -11.30 4.90
C GLU A 30 21.87 -11.93 4.47
N HIS A 31 22.49 -12.64 5.41
CA HIS A 31 23.58 -13.56 5.15
C HIS A 31 23.03 -14.96 5.44
N ASP A 32 22.07 -15.37 4.62
CA ASP A 32 21.57 -16.74 4.65
C ASP A 32 22.44 -17.62 3.74
N ASN A 33 23.00 -18.63 4.38
CA ASN A 33 23.87 -19.67 3.86
C ASN A 33 23.51 -20.14 2.45
N GLU A 34 24.41 -19.87 1.50
CA GLU A 34 24.42 -20.49 0.18
C GLU A 34 24.75 -21.98 0.31
N VAL A 35 23.72 -22.82 0.19
CA VAL A 35 23.87 -24.19 -0.30
C VAL A 35 22.77 -24.43 -1.31
N TYR A 36 22.90 -23.93 -2.54
CA TYR A 36 22.15 -24.48 -3.68
C TYR A 36 22.93 -24.37 -4.98
N ASN A 37 22.90 -25.50 -5.69
CA ASN A 37 23.65 -25.93 -6.86
C ASN A 37 24.09 -24.88 -7.90
N ASN A 38 25.30 -25.12 -8.36
CA ASN A 38 26.04 -24.52 -9.47
C ASN A 38 25.21 -24.43 -10.77
N SER A 39 24.68 -23.24 -11.08
CA SER A 39 24.52 -22.74 -12.45
C SER A 39 24.83 -21.25 -12.46
N SER A 40 25.59 -20.78 -13.45
CA SER A 40 26.04 -19.40 -13.66
C SER A 40 24.91 -18.45 -14.08
N GLN A 41 23.80 -18.43 -13.33
CA GLN A 41 22.51 -17.94 -13.80
C GLN A 41 22.14 -16.57 -13.18
N PHE A 42 22.06 -15.56 -14.05
CA PHE A 42 21.34 -14.27 -13.94
C PHE A 42 20.64 -13.95 -12.61
N LYS A 43 20.98 -12.81 -11.97
CA LYS A 43 20.26 -12.27 -10.80
C LYS A 43 20.22 -10.73 -10.81
N LEU A 44 19.26 -10.15 -11.54
CA LEU A 44 18.92 -8.74 -11.38
C LEU A 44 18.27 -8.53 -10.00
N THR A 45 18.87 -7.67 -9.19
CA THR A 45 18.30 -7.25 -7.91
C THR A 45 17.95 -5.78 -7.97
N SER A 46 16.89 -5.37 -7.29
CA SER A 46 16.48 -3.97 -7.23
C SER A 46 16.16 -3.53 -5.81
N LYS A 47 16.43 -2.26 -5.52
CA LYS A 47 16.06 -1.61 -4.28
C LYS A 47 15.79 -0.13 -4.51
N VAL A 48 14.98 0.47 -3.66
CA VAL A 48 14.82 1.93 -3.60
C VAL A 48 15.81 2.47 -2.57
N ILE A 49 16.62 3.44 -2.97
CA ILE A 49 17.60 4.10 -2.12
C ILE A 49 17.51 5.61 -2.32
N SER A 50 18.03 6.37 -1.36
CA SER A 50 18.37 7.77 -1.58
C SER A 50 19.72 7.90 -2.32
N LEU A 51 19.93 9.03 -2.97
CA LEU A 51 21.22 9.39 -3.56
C LEU A 51 22.35 9.40 -2.52
N ASP A 52 22.02 9.73 -1.25
CA ASP A 52 22.98 9.77 -0.15
C ASP A 52 23.52 8.37 0.21
N GLU A 53 22.73 7.32 0.01
CA GLU A 53 23.11 5.92 0.23
C GLU A 53 23.86 5.30 -0.95
N SER A 54 23.94 6.01 -2.08
CA SER A 54 24.60 5.51 -3.28
C SER A 54 26.13 5.55 -3.16
N LYS A 55 26.78 4.42 -3.46
CA LYS A 55 28.25 4.35 -3.60
C LYS A 55 28.81 5.26 -4.71
N HIS A 56 27.95 5.73 -5.64
CA HIS A 56 28.31 6.60 -6.75
C HIS A 56 27.84 8.06 -6.59
N LYS A 57 27.47 8.47 -5.36
CA LYS A 57 26.86 9.78 -5.05
C LYS A 57 27.54 10.97 -5.73
N GLU A 58 28.86 11.12 -5.58
CA GLU A 58 29.59 12.29 -6.10
C GLU A 58 29.45 12.42 -7.63
N LYS A 59 29.58 11.28 -8.33
CA LYS A 59 29.46 11.23 -9.78
C LYS A 59 28.02 11.47 -10.24
N LEU A 60 27.06 10.83 -9.57
CA LEU A 60 25.64 11.01 -9.85
C LEU A 60 25.18 12.45 -9.61
N ALA A 61 25.69 13.13 -8.58
CA ALA A 61 25.37 14.53 -8.32
C ALA A 61 25.81 15.44 -9.48
N SER A 62 27.00 15.22 -10.04
CA SER A 62 27.46 15.92 -11.24
C SER A 62 26.56 15.64 -12.45
N VAL A 63 26.24 14.36 -12.69
CA VAL A 63 25.36 13.95 -13.80
C VAL A 63 23.98 14.57 -13.68
N ILE A 64 23.38 14.57 -12.49
CA ILE A 64 22.06 15.18 -12.23
C ILE A 64 22.09 16.67 -12.52
N SER A 65 23.12 17.39 -12.08
CA SER A 65 23.29 18.82 -12.36
C SER A 65 23.44 19.07 -13.87
N ASP A 66 24.20 18.23 -14.57
CA ASP A 66 24.36 18.34 -16.02
C ASP A 66 23.05 18.07 -16.76
N VAL A 67 22.31 17.03 -16.38
CA VAL A 67 21.01 16.68 -16.96
C VAL A 67 20.03 17.85 -16.86
N GLN A 68 19.94 18.54 -15.72
CA GLN A 68 19.07 19.73 -15.57
C GLN A 68 19.38 20.82 -16.61
N ASN A 69 20.66 21.04 -16.90
CA ASN A 69 21.11 21.99 -17.93
C ASN A 69 20.89 21.49 -19.37
N LYS A 70 20.94 20.18 -19.59
CA LYS A 70 20.73 19.56 -20.90
C LYS A 70 19.25 19.54 -21.27
N VAL A 71 18.39 19.06 -20.39
CA VAL A 71 16.95 18.83 -20.66
C VAL A 71 16.17 20.12 -20.91
N SER A 72 16.52 21.22 -20.23
CA SER A 72 15.92 22.55 -20.49
C SER A 72 16.11 23.04 -21.93
N LYS A 73 17.11 22.52 -22.65
CA LYS A 73 17.39 22.88 -24.05
C LYS A 73 16.67 21.97 -25.06
N ILE A 74 15.98 20.93 -24.60
CA ILE A 74 15.36 19.93 -25.45
C ILE A 74 13.93 20.32 -25.79
N GLN A 75 13.63 20.35 -27.09
CA GLN A 75 12.25 20.32 -27.57
C GLN A 75 11.82 18.86 -27.70
N ASN A 76 11.05 18.37 -26.72
CA ASN A 76 10.54 17.00 -26.74
C ASN A 76 9.04 17.01 -27.06
N LYS A 77 8.61 16.03 -27.88
CA LYS A 77 7.20 15.76 -28.16
C LYS A 77 6.93 14.29 -27.91
N ALA A 78 6.09 13.99 -26.91
CA ALA A 78 5.68 12.63 -26.60
C ALA A 78 4.16 12.54 -26.62
N PHE A 79 3.62 11.46 -27.20
CA PHE A 79 2.17 11.20 -27.24
C PHE A 79 1.34 12.39 -27.76
N GLY A 80 1.86 13.10 -28.76
CA GLY A 80 1.20 14.26 -29.35
C GLY A 80 1.33 15.57 -28.54
N LYS A 81 1.99 15.56 -27.38
CA LYS A 81 2.13 16.70 -26.47
C LYS A 81 3.56 17.25 -26.50
N ASN A 82 3.69 18.58 -26.52
CA ASN A 82 4.98 19.23 -26.34
C ASN A 82 5.33 19.25 -24.86
N ILE A 83 6.55 18.85 -24.50
CA ILE A 83 7.00 18.80 -23.12
C ILE A 83 8.08 19.88 -22.93
N ASN A 84 7.88 20.74 -21.94
CA ASN A 84 8.83 21.79 -21.54
C ASN A 84 9.56 21.39 -20.25
N TYR A 85 10.89 21.42 -20.26
CA TYR A 85 11.77 21.07 -19.14
C TYR A 85 12.55 22.26 -18.55
N ASP A 86 12.10 23.50 -18.73
CA ASP A 86 12.78 24.71 -18.22
C ASP A 86 13.10 24.66 -16.73
N ASN A 87 12.16 24.12 -15.91
CA ASN A 87 12.33 23.96 -14.46
C ASN A 87 11.90 22.55 -14.04
N ILE A 88 12.90 21.70 -13.78
CA ILE A 88 12.68 20.34 -13.31
C ILE A 88 13.24 20.09 -11.92
N ILE A 89 12.57 19.18 -11.23
CA ILE A 89 12.99 18.63 -9.95
C ILE A 89 13.26 17.14 -10.17
N ILE A 90 14.44 16.66 -9.81
CA ILE A 90 14.79 15.24 -9.86
C ILE A 90 14.71 14.71 -8.43
N ASP A 91 13.92 13.66 -8.19
CA ASP A 91 13.81 13.03 -6.89
C ASP A 91 15.07 12.22 -6.57
N THR A 92 15.83 12.70 -5.59
CA THR A 92 17.05 12.05 -5.10
C THR A 92 16.82 11.28 -3.80
N LYS A 93 15.58 11.17 -3.32
CA LYS A 93 15.25 10.44 -2.08
C LYS A 93 14.70 9.05 -2.36
N ASN A 94 13.97 8.87 -3.46
CA ASN A 94 13.46 7.56 -3.89
C ASN A 94 13.99 7.22 -5.29
N VAL A 95 15.23 6.73 -5.32
CA VAL A 95 15.92 6.32 -6.54
C VAL A 95 15.84 4.81 -6.65
N THR A 96 15.30 4.31 -7.76
CA THR A 96 15.37 2.87 -8.05
C THR A 96 16.77 2.53 -8.51
N TYR A 97 17.43 1.63 -7.79
CA TYR A 97 18.75 1.12 -8.09
C TYR A 97 18.66 -0.37 -8.42
N ILE A 98 19.17 -0.75 -9.60
CA ILE A 98 19.17 -2.14 -10.07
C ILE A 98 20.61 -2.58 -10.26
N GLU A 99 20.99 -3.75 -9.75
CA GLU A 99 22.32 -4.36 -9.91
C GLU A 99 22.22 -5.68 -10.67
N ASN A 100 23.24 -5.95 -11.50
CA ASN A 100 23.42 -7.24 -12.14
C ASN A 100 24.89 -7.67 -12.06
N GLY A 101 25.23 -8.42 -11.01
CA GLY A 101 26.61 -8.76 -10.69
C GLY A 101 27.39 -7.56 -10.11
N PRO A 102 28.72 -7.72 -9.93
CA PRO A 102 29.52 -6.74 -9.19
C PRO A 102 29.80 -5.44 -9.96
N ASN A 103 29.73 -5.47 -11.29
CA ASN A 103 30.26 -4.41 -12.15
C ASN A 103 29.19 -3.58 -12.85
N TYR A 104 27.92 -3.98 -12.81
CA TYR A 104 26.85 -3.30 -13.53
C TYR A 104 25.69 -2.88 -12.63
N HIS A 105 25.18 -1.67 -12.89
CA HIS A 105 24.06 -1.08 -12.19
C HIS A 105 23.25 -0.13 -13.06
N THR A 106 22.03 0.20 -12.66
CA THR A 106 21.27 1.34 -13.22
C THR A 106 20.63 2.16 -12.12
N TYR A 107 20.36 3.44 -12.42
CA TYR A 107 19.63 4.35 -11.55
C TYR A 107 18.44 4.94 -12.29
N THR A 108 17.25 4.85 -11.72
CA THR A 108 16.05 5.49 -12.25
C THR A 108 15.52 6.52 -11.25
N PHE A 109 15.48 7.78 -11.68
CA PHE A 109 14.98 8.90 -10.89
C PHE A 109 13.63 9.38 -11.43
N ARG A 110 12.73 9.81 -10.56
CA ARG A 110 11.52 10.55 -10.97
C ARG A 110 11.89 12.00 -11.28
N ILE A 111 11.42 12.51 -12.42
CA ILE A 111 11.54 13.92 -12.81
C ILE A 111 10.18 14.58 -12.66
N PHE A 112 10.11 15.78 -12.09
CA PHE A 112 8.89 16.58 -12.02
C PHE A 112 9.12 17.92 -12.70
N ARG A 113 8.13 18.40 -13.45
CA ARG A 113 8.16 19.73 -14.06
C ARG A 113 7.35 20.67 -13.18
N GLU A 114 7.96 21.77 -12.73
CA GLU A 114 7.37 22.68 -11.73
C GLU A 114 6.08 23.35 -12.21
N ASN A 115 5.92 23.52 -13.53
CA ASN A 115 4.74 24.09 -14.18
C ASN A 115 4.10 23.12 -15.20
N ALA A 116 4.10 21.82 -14.91
CA ALA A 116 3.47 20.84 -15.79
C ALA A 116 1.97 21.14 -15.97
N PRO A 117 1.44 21.15 -17.21
CA PRO A 117 0.01 20.95 -17.41
C PRO A 117 -0.41 19.64 -16.75
N ASN A 118 -1.68 19.50 -16.33
CA ASN A 118 -2.22 18.22 -15.89
C ASN A 118 -2.42 17.29 -17.11
N ASP A 119 -1.30 16.91 -17.73
CA ASP A 119 -1.25 16.08 -18.93
C ASP A 119 -1.17 14.59 -18.60
N GLY A 120 -1.07 14.25 -17.31
CA GLY A 120 -1.04 12.87 -16.82
C GLY A 120 0.25 12.11 -17.14
N LEU A 121 1.27 12.75 -17.70
CA LEU A 121 2.52 12.10 -18.06
C LEU A 121 3.41 11.85 -16.82
N VAL A 122 4.24 10.81 -16.92
CA VAL A 122 5.26 10.47 -15.90
C VAL A 122 6.61 10.40 -16.59
N GLU A 123 7.58 11.16 -16.09
CA GLU A 123 8.92 11.29 -16.64
C GLU A 123 9.97 10.73 -15.67
N ASN A 124 10.86 9.88 -16.17
CA ASN A 124 11.96 9.32 -15.42
C ASN A 124 13.30 9.59 -16.13
N LEU A 125 14.35 9.77 -15.34
CA LEU A 125 15.74 9.76 -15.80
C LEU A 125 16.33 8.39 -15.50
N LEU A 126 16.69 7.63 -16.53
CA LEU A 126 17.41 6.36 -16.40
C LEU A 126 18.88 6.58 -16.73
N LEU A 127 19.76 6.14 -15.83
CA LEU A 127 21.21 6.20 -15.98
C LEU A 127 21.80 4.78 -16.01
N THR A 128 22.68 4.53 -16.96
CA THR A 128 23.49 3.29 -17.05
C THR A 128 24.97 3.63 -17.18
N PRO A 129 25.87 2.92 -16.49
CA PRO A 129 27.31 3.18 -16.55
C PRO A 129 27.87 2.86 -17.93
N LEU A 130 28.88 3.62 -18.33
CA LEU A 130 29.72 3.39 -19.50
C LEU A 130 31.11 2.89 -19.09
N PRO A 131 31.89 2.28 -20.00
CA PRO A 131 33.23 1.76 -19.69
C PRO A 131 34.24 2.81 -19.20
N ASP A 132 34.09 4.07 -19.61
CA ASP A 132 34.89 5.21 -19.12
C ASP A 132 34.45 5.68 -17.71
N GLY A 133 33.51 4.94 -17.11
CA GLY A 133 32.87 5.20 -15.85
C GLY A 133 31.77 6.26 -15.90
N SER A 134 31.61 7.01 -17.01
CA SER A 134 30.53 8.00 -17.16
C SER A 134 29.16 7.33 -17.22
N TYR A 135 28.09 8.10 -17.38
CA TYR A 135 26.74 7.55 -17.50
C TYR A 135 26.15 7.91 -18.85
N LYS A 136 25.53 6.91 -19.49
CA LYS A 136 24.55 7.12 -20.53
C LYS A 136 23.21 7.45 -19.88
N GLU A 137 22.53 8.44 -20.44
CA GLU A 137 21.36 9.10 -19.85
C GLU A 137 20.15 8.90 -20.78
N PHE A 138 19.03 8.45 -20.23
CA PHE A 138 17.77 8.34 -20.95
C PHE A 138 16.68 9.12 -20.23
N LEU A 139 15.96 9.93 -20.99
CA LEU A 139 14.70 10.53 -20.58
C LEU A 139 13.55 9.65 -21.07
N ILE A 140 12.82 9.09 -20.12
CA ILE A 140 11.69 8.20 -20.39
C ILE A 140 10.40 8.93 -20.02
N THR A 141 9.46 9.01 -20.94
CA THR A 141 8.11 9.55 -20.70
C THR A 141 7.08 8.44 -20.84
N TYR A 142 6.25 8.28 -19.82
CA TYR A 142 5.17 7.31 -19.75
C TYR A 142 3.81 7.99 -19.88
N ASN A 143 2.89 7.34 -20.59
CA ASN A 143 1.49 7.73 -20.71
C ASN A 143 0.58 6.62 -20.17
N PHE A 144 0.55 6.49 -18.84
CA PHE A 144 -0.32 5.54 -18.13
C PHE A 144 -1.67 6.16 -17.80
N THR A 145 -2.72 5.34 -17.88
CA THR A 145 -4.04 5.67 -17.33
C THR A 145 -3.98 5.73 -15.79
N GLU A 146 -4.98 6.36 -15.16
CA GLU A 146 -5.06 6.40 -13.69
C GLU A 146 -5.13 4.99 -13.07
N GLN A 147 -5.90 4.08 -13.68
CA GLN A 147 -5.99 2.70 -13.21
C GLN A 147 -4.64 1.99 -13.27
N GLU A 148 -3.87 2.20 -14.33
CA GLU A 148 -2.55 1.62 -14.48
C GLU A 148 -1.55 2.19 -13.48
N LYS A 149 -1.62 3.50 -13.20
CA LYS A 149 -0.81 4.12 -12.15
C LYS A 149 -1.11 3.49 -10.79
N LYS A 150 -2.40 3.30 -10.45
CA LYS A 150 -2.80 2.62 -9.21
C LYS A 150 -2.25 1.20 -9.15
N THR A 151 -2.34 0.44 -10.24
CA THR A 151 -1.77 -0.92 -10.33
C THR A 151 -0.26 -0.91 -10.06
N ILE A 152 0.50 -0.04 -10.73
CA ILE A 152 1.96 0.06 -10.53
C ILE A 152 2.30 0.48 -9.10
N LEU A 153 1.62 1.49 -8.56
CA LEU A 153 1.86 2.01 -7.21
C LEU A 153 1.50 0.99 -6.12
N ALA A 154 0.58 0.06 -6.39
CA ALA A 154 0.27 -1.08 -5.54
C ALA A 154 1.26 -2.26 -5.70
N GLY A 155 2.31 -2.11 -6.51
CA GLY A 155 3.31 -3.16 -6.80
C GLY A 155 2.88 -4.16 -7.87
N GLY A 156 1.78 -3.89 -8.58
CA GLY A 156 1.37 -4.65 -9.75
C GLY A 156 2.11 -4.23 -11.03
N ASP A 157 1.86 -4.95 -12.12
CA ASP A 157 2.46 -4.66 -13.42
C ASP A 157 1.41 -4.31 -14.48
N VAL A 158 1.81 -3.51 -15.48
CA VAL A 158 0.94 -3.09 -16.58
C VAL A 158 1.71 -3.15 -17.90
N SER A 159 1.03 -3.52 -18.99
CA SER A 159 1.67 -3.52 -20.31
C SER A 159 2.13 -2.11 -20.70
N ARG A 160 3.38 -1.99 -21.13
CA ARG A 160 4.04 -0.73 -21.52
C ARG A 160 4.04 -0.47 -23.02
N LYS A 161 3.62 -1.46 -23.81
CA LYS A 161 3.52 -1.39 -25.27
C LYS A 161 2.80 -0.10 -25.72
N GLY A 162 3.54 0.76 -26.42
CA GLY A 162 3.02 2.02 -26.97
C GLY A 162 2.74 3.11 -25.93
N LYS A 163 3.20 2.94 -24.69
CA LYS A 163 3.02 3.89 -23.57
C LYS A 163 4.33 4.51 -23.11
N MET A 164 5.44 4.22 -23.77
CA MET A 164 6.77 4.75 -23.48
C MET A 164 7.30 5.58 -24.66
N ASN A 165 7.91 6.71 -24.35
CA ASN A 165 8.71 7.51 -25.27
C ASN A 165 10.10 7.68 -24.66
N ILE A 166 11.13 7.20 -25.35
CA ILE A 166 12.50 7.12 -24.84
C ILE A 166 13.38 8.05 -25.66
N VAL A 167 14.12 8.92 -24.98
CA VAL A 167 15.08 9.87 -25.58
C VAL A 167 16.43 9.69 -24.92
N GLU A 168 17.46 9.31 -25.67
CA GLU A 168 18.86 9.32 -25.21
C GLU A 168 19.37 10.77 -25.13
N LEU A 169 19.99 11.14 -24.01
CA LEU A 169 20.54 12.47 -23.76
C LEU A 169 22.05 12.47 -24.01
N ASP A 170 22.47 12.45 -25.28
CA ASP A 170 23.89 12.52 -25.64
C ASP A 170 24.56 13.84 -25.23
N GLN A 171 25.88 13.83 -25.02
CA GLN A 171 26.69 15.04 -24.90
C GLN A 171 26.68 15.83 -26.22
N GLY A 172 25.72 16.74 -26.38
CA GLY A 172 25.77 17.78 -27.44
C GLY A 172 24.92 17.54 -28.69
N THR A 173 24.16 16.45 -28.81
CA THR A 173 23.22 16.26 -29.93
C THR A 173 21.78 16.42 -29.47
N PHE A 174 21.37 17.68 -29.24
CA PHE A 174 20.01 18.00 -28.81
C PHE A 174 19.11 18.26 -30.02
N GLY A 175 18.08 17.44 -30.15
CA GLY A 175 16.94 17.72 -31.02
C GLY A 175 17.13 17.25 -32.45
N ASN A 176 16.64 16.04 -32.75
CA ASN A 176 15.57 15.84 -33.74
C ASN A 176 15.18 14.34 -33.74
N PRO A 177 13.93 13.96 -33.39
CA PRO A 177 13.43 12.61 -33.69
C PRO A 177 13.47 12.29 -35.19
N LEU A 178 13.60 13.32 -36.04
CA LEU A 178 13.70 13.20 -37.50
C LEU A 178 15.12 13.23 -38.08
N ALA A 179 16.19 13.26 -37.27
CA ALA A 179 17.57 13.28 -37.79
C ALA A 179 18.48 12.18 -37.24
N LYS A 180 18.04 10.93 -37.33
CA LYS A 180 18.92 9.84 -37.84
C LYS A 180 18.10 9.02 -38.81
N SER A 181 18.52 9.08 -40.07
CA SER A 181 18.08 8.20 -41.15
C SER A 181 18.19 6.73 -40.74
N SER A 182 17.19 5.96 -41.18
CA SER A 182 17.22 4.50 -41.42
C SER A 182 17.38 3.55 -40.21
N SER A 183 16.29 2.81 -39.98
CA SER A 183 16.12 1.54 -39.26
C SER A 183 16.17 1.47 -37.73
N CYS A 184 16.91 2.25 -36.92
CA CYS A 184 17.04 1.97 -35.46
C CYS A 184 16.45 3.02 -34.48
N SER A 185 15.80 2.57 -33.41
CA SER A 185 15.29 3.41 -32.30
C SER A 185 15.28 2.69 -30.94
N TYR A 186 15.37 3.41 -29.82
CA TYR A 186 15.21 2.79 -28.51
C TYR A 186 13.74 2.45 -28.22
N GLN A 187 13.50 1.24 -27.75
CA GLN A 187 12.18 0.73 -27.41
C GLN A 187 12.20 0.07 -26.03
N ASP A 188 11.01 -0.07 -25.45
CA ASP A 188 10.79 -0.87 -24.26
C ASP A 188 10.66 -2.36 -24.61
N VAL A 189 11.37 -3.20 -23.86
CA VAL A 189 11.27 -4.66 -23.96
C VAL A 189 10.99 -5.24 -22.59
N ASP A 190 9.97 -6.10 -22.53
CA ASP A 190 9.53 -6.76 -21.31
C ASP A 190 10.39 -8.00 -21.03
N VAL A 191 11.04 -8.04 -19.86
CA VAL A 191 11.82 -9.19 -19.41
C VAL A 191 11.21 -9.77 -18.14
N TYR A 192 10.89 -11.06 -18.19
CA TYR A 192 10.29 -11.79 -17.08
C TYR A 192 11.33 -12.75 -16.49
N ILE A 193 11.58 -12.60 -15.20
CA ILE A 193 12.38 -13.53 -14.41
C ILE A 193 11.40 -14.46 -13.69
N SER A 194 11.50 -15.75 -14.00
CA SER A 194 10.69 -16.78 -13.36
C SER A 194 10.96 -16.85 -11.86
N CYS A 195 9.97 -17.31 -11.08
CA CYS A 195 10.18 -17.60 -9.67
C CYS A 195 11.21 -18.71 -9.48
N ALA A 196 11.78 -18.83 -8.29
CA ALA A 196 12.85 -19.79 -7.99
C ALA A 196 12.46 -21.25 -8.25
N ASP A 197 11.19 -21.60 -8.14
CA ASP A 197 10.69 -22.95 -8.44
C ASP A 197 10.38 -23.18 -9.93
N GLY A 198 10.50 -22.13 -10.76
CA GLY A 198 10.21 -22.16 -12.20
C GLY A 198 8.72 -22.24 -12.58
N VAL A 199 7.82 -22.38 -11.59
CA VAL A 199 6.37 -22.56 -11.79
C VAL A 199 5.71 -21.29 -12.34
N HIS A 200 6.19 -20.11 -11.95
CA HIS A 200 5.66 -18.81 -12.36
C HIS A 200 6.66 -18.13 -13.30
N ASN A 201 6.28 -17.93 -14.56
CA ASN A 201 7.11 -17.40 -15.64
C ASN A 201 6.30 -16.51 -16.60
N SER A 202 6.90 -16.06 -17.70
CA SER A 202 6.28 -15.15 -18.69
C SER A 202 4.95 -15.65 -19.26
N SER A 203 4.72 -16.96 -19.30
CA SER A 203 3.49 -17.54 -19.87
C SER A 203 2.28 -17.51 -18.93
N ASN A 204 2.48 -17.24 -17.64
CA ASN A 204 1.42 -17.35 -16.62
C ASN A 204 1.45 -16.21 -15.58
N VAL A 205 1.77 -14.99 -16.03
CA VAL A 205 1.85 -13.77 -15.20
C VAL A 205 0.64 -13.59 -14.26
N GLY A 206 -0.58 -13.88 -14.74
CA GLY A 206 -1.80 -13.78 -13.93
C GLY A 206 -1.84 -14.70 -12.68
N SER A 207 -0.99 -15.72 -12.63
CA SER A 207 -0.88 -16.65 -11.50
C SER A 207 0.25 -16.31 -10.52
N TRP A 208 1.10 -15.32 -10.81
CA TRP A 208 2.27 -14.99 -9.99
C TRP A 208 1.90 -14.62 -8.54
N GLY A 209 0.70 -14.10 -8.32
CA GLY A 209 0.18 -13.77 -7.00
C GLY A 209 0.04 -14.96 -6.04
N SER A 210 0.08 -16.20 -6.54
CA SER A 210 0.08 -17.44 -5.75
C SER A 210 1.47 -18.05 -5.57
N CYS A 211 2.54 -17.35 -5.97
CA CYS A 211 3.90 -17.83 -5.78
C CYS A 211 4.24 -17.98 -4.29
N ILE A 212 4.83 -19.12 -3.92
CA ILE A 212 5.25 -19.39 -2.55
C ILE A 212 6.36 -18.44 -2.07
N HIS A 213 7.13 -17.90 -3.02
CA HIS A 213 8.18 -16.92 -2.79
C HIS A 213 7.67 -15.47 -2.81
N LYS A 214 6.35 -15.24 -2.89
CA LYS A 214 5.78 -13.88 -2.90
C LYS A 214 6.28 -13.06 -1.71
N GLY A 215 6.84 -11.89 -2.01
CA GLY A 215 7.43 -10.98 -1.01
C GLY A 215 8.76 -11.45 -0.42
N LYS A 216 9.40 -12.47 -1.02
CA LYS A 216 10.69 -13.04 -0.62
C LYS A 216 11.66 -13.11 -1.81
N PRO A 217 12.98 -13.26 -1.57
CA PRO A 217 13.92 -13.60 -2.62
C PRO A 217 13.47 -14.86 -3.38
N GLY A 218 13.49 -14.81 -4.72
CA GLY A 218 12.98 -15.89 -5.56
C GLY A 218 11.52 -15.74 -6.00
N ALA A 219 10.83 -14.65 -5.62
CA ALA A 219 9.58 -14.25 -6.28
C ALA A 219 9.82 -14.04 -7.79
N PRO A 220 8.82 -14.28 -8.65
CA PRO A 220 8.94 -13.91 -10.05
C PRO A 220 9.01 -12.39 -10.16
N VAL A 221 9.92 -11.87 -11.00
CA VAL A 221 10.18 -10.43 -11.14
C VAL A 221 10.00 -10.02 -12.59
N TYR A 222 9.42 -8.85 -12.79
CA TYR A 222 9.29 -8.22 -14.09
C TYR A 222 10.20 -6.99 -14.14
N TYR A 223 10.94 -6.85 -15.24
CA TYR A 223 11.76 -5.67 -15.54
C TYR A 223 11.44 -5.15 -16.94
N SER A 224 11.46 -3.82 -17.10
CA SER A 224 11.43 -3.20 -18.43
C SER A 224 12.86 -2.88 -18.85
N PHE A 225 13.18 -3.15 -20.10
CA PHE A 225 14.50 -2.87 -20.67
C PHE A 225 14.38 -1.77 -21.71
N VAL A 226 15.30 -0.81 -21.68
CA VAL A 226 15.51 0.12 -22.78
C VAL A 226 16.57 -0.49 -23.70
N ALA A 227 16.15 -0.90 -24.90
CA ALA A 227 17.01 -1.56 -25.89
C ALA A 227 16.97 -0.81 -27.24
N LEU A 228 18.10 -0.79 -27.96
CA LEU A 228 18.15 -0.25 -29.32
C LEU A 228 17.59 -1.29 -30.30
N VAL A 229 16.56 -0.94 -31.06
CA VAL A 229 15.83 -1.83 -31.96
C VAL A 229 15.89 -1.29 -33.38
N CYS A 230 16.47 -2.08 -34.29
CA CYS A 230 16.61 -1.85 -35.72
C CYS A 230 15.55 -2.61 -36.55
N VAL A 231 14.93 -1.99 -37.56
CA VAL A 231 13.85 -2.54 -38.40
C VAL A 231 14.38 -3.44 -39.53
N ASP A 232 15.62 -3.20 -39.99
CA ASP A 232 16.26 -3.95 -41.09
C ASP A 232 17.18 -5.08 -40.62
N ASP A 233 17.17 -5.35 -39.32
CA ASP A 233 18.00 -6.37 -38.70
C ASP A 233 17.11 -7.54 -38.26
N PRO A 234 17.20 -8.74 -38.91
CA PRO A 234 16.37 -9.90 -38.57
C PRO A 234 16.58 -10.38 -37.12
N ASP A 235 17.67 -9.92 -36.53
CA ASP A 235 18.19 -10.25 -35.21
C ASP A 235 17.78 -9.23 -34.14
N SER A 236 17.22 -8.09 -34.56
CA SER A 236 16.71 -7.05 -33.68
C SER A 236 15.27 -7.34 -33.22
N PRO A 237 14.86 -6.86 -32.03
CA PRO A 237 13.51 -6.99 -31.51
C PRO A 237 12.37 -6.55 -32.45
N GLY A 238 11.86 -7.45 -33.30
CA GLY A 238 10.78 -7.15 -34.26
C GLY A 238 11.21 -6.92 -35.71
N GLY A 239 12.41 -7.38 -36.11
CA GLY A 239 12.81 -7.44 -37.51
C GLY A 239 11.80 -8.23 -38.35
N ILE A 240 11.31 -7.63 -39.44
CA ILE A 240 10.54 -8.35 -40.45
C ILE A 240 11.55 -9.14 -41.26
N SER A 241 11.49 -10.47 -41.26
CA SER A 241 12.28 -11.28 -42.18
C SER A 241 11.85 -10.95 -43.60
N ASN A 242 12.64 -10.14 -44.31
CA ASN A 242 12.45 -9.98 -45.74
C ASN A 242 12.66 -11.36 -46.40
N PRO A 243 11.74 -11.82 -47.26
CA PRO A 243 11.90 -13.09 -47.95
C PRO A 243 13.14 -13.02 -48.84
N PRO A 244 13.92 -14.12 -48.97
CA PRO A 244 15.09 -14.10 -49.82
C PRO A 244 14.67 -13.81 -51.26
N SER A 245 15.27 -12.77 -51.84
CA SER A 245 15.22 -12.49 -53.27
C SER A 245 15.89 -13.62 -54.04
N GLY A 246 15.10 -14.33 -54.84
CA GLY A 246 15.49 -14.94 -56.13
C GLY A 246 16.52 -16.07 -56.15
N GLY A 247 16.04 -17.30 -56.36
CA GLY A 247 16.83 -18.42 -56.86
C GLY A 247 16.01 -19.71 -56.93
N GLY A 248 15.62 -20.13 -58.13
CA GLY A 248 14.64 -21.19 -58.35
C GLY A 248 15.11 -22.62 -58.06
N GLY A 249 14.13 -23.51 -57.85
CA GLY A 249 14.33 -24.96 -57.97
C GLY A 249 13.60 -25.81 -56.93
N GLY A 250 12.39 -26.27 -57.27
CA GLY A 250 11.85 -27.62 -57.05
C GLY A 250 11.79 -28.26 -55.64
N GLY A 251 10.61 -28.77 -55.29
CA GLY A 251 10.47 -29.97 -54.44
C GLY A 251 9.68 -29.76 -53.14
N GLY A 252 8.52 -30.42 -53.06
CA GLY A 252 7.56 -30.31 -51.97
C GLY A 252 7.99 -30.85 -50.61
N GLY A 253 7.28 -30.38 -49.58
CA GLY A 253 7.31 -30.87 -48.21
C GLY A 253 6.54 -29.91 -47.31
N GLY A 254 5.27 -30.22 -47.04
CA GLY A 254 4.40 -29.42 -46.17
C GLY A 254 4.93 -29.38 -44.74
N GLY A 255 5.51 -28.26 -44.35
CA GLY A 255 5.82 -27.91 -42.97
C GLY A 255 4.82 -26.85 -42.50
N THR A 256 4.05 -27.18 -41.47
CA THR A 256 3.11 -26.27 -40.80
C THR A 256 3.84 -25.02 -40.30
N THR A 257 3.51 -23.85 -40.84
CA THR A 257 3.96 -22.56 -40.28
C THR A 257 3.30 -22.37 -38.93
N ASN A 258 4.04 -22.63 -37.86
CA ASN A 258 3.63 -22.33 -36.50
C ASN A 258 3.81 -20.81 -36.31
N PRO A 259 2.73 -20.00 -36.17
CA PRO A 259 2.86 -18.57 -35.98
C PRO A 259 3.02 -18.32 -34.48
N ASN A 260 4.22 -18.58 -33.95
CA ASN A 260 4.56 -18.12 -32.61
C ASN A 260 5.71 -17.12 -32.76
N PRO A 261 5.47 -15.80 -32.66
CA PRO A 261 6.56 -14.85 -32.60
C PRO A 261 7.29 -15.09 -31.28
N ASN A 262 8.49 -15.67 -31.35
CA ASN A 262 9.38 -15.70 -30.19
C ASN A 262 9.51 -14.25 -29.68
N PRO A 263 9.36 -14.00 -28.37
CA PRO A 263 9.64 -12.68 -27.82
C PRO A 263 11.08 -12.28 -28.18
N PRO A 264 11.30 -11.00 -28.49
CA PRO A 264 12.61 -10.53 -28.92
C PRO A 264 13.69 -10.83 -27.88
N CYS A 265 14.84 -11.34 -28.31
CA CYS A 265 15.90 -11.71 -27.39
C CYS A 265 16.63 -10.46 -26.87
N VAL A 266 16.40 -10.14 -25.58
CA VAL A 266 17.11 -9.07 -24.87
C VAL A 266 17.72 -9.63 -23.61
N ILE A 267 19.02 -9.39 -23.40
CA ILE A 267 19.75 -9.84 -22.21
C ILE A 267 20.17 -8.65 -21.34
N ALA A 268 20.39 -8.89 -20.05
CA ALA A 268 20.86 -7.88 -19.12
C ALA A 268 22.39 -7.81 -19.10
N PRO A 269 22.97 -6.61 -19.20
CA PRO A 269 24.41 -6.42 -19.06
C PRO A 269 24.85 -6.79 -17.64
N THR A 270 25.96 -7.49 -17.54
CA THR A 270 26.70 -7.76 -16.28
C THR A 270 27.93 -6.87 -16.14
N ASP A 271 28.28 -6.15 -17.21
CA ASP A 271 29.40 -5.21 -17.29
C ASP A 271 29.03 -4.02 -18.20
N PRO A 272 29.47 -2.79 -17.89
CA PRO A 272 29.25 -1.61 -18.73
C PRO A 272 29.68 -1.78 -20.19
N THR A 273 30.68 -2.63 -20.49
CA THR A 273 31.11 -2.89 -21.87
C THR A 273 30.08 -3.63 -22.70
N GLY A 274 29.11 -4.30 -22.07
CA GLY A 274 28.07 -5.06 -22.77
C GLY A 274 26.93 -4.19 -23.32
N VAL A 275 26.73 -2.98 -22.82
CA VAL A 275 25.53 -2.16 -23.12
C VAL A 275 25.44 -1.83 -24.61
N GLY A 276 24.33 -2.19 -25.25
CA GLY A 276 24.08 -1.89 -26.67
C GLY A 276 24.87 -2.75 -27.66
N LEU A 277 25.52 -3.82 -27.21
CA LEU A 277 26.10 -4.84 -28.08
C LEU A 277 25.06 -5.93 -28.41
N VAL A 278 25.26 -6.62 -29.54
CA VAL A 278 24.71 -7.96 -29.78
C VAL A 278 25.59 -8.96 -29.02
N ASP A 279 25.00 -10.01 -28.42
CA ASP A 279 25.79 -10.94 -27.60
C ASP A 279 26.96 -11.57 -28.37
N ASN A 280 28.09 -11.74 -27.69
CA ASN A 280 29.35 -12.20 -28.31
C ASN A 280 29.40 -13.72 -28.52
N ASP A 281 28.30 -14.44 -28.26
CA ASP A 281 28.24 -15.91 -28.28
C ASP A 281 27.56 -16.46 -29.55
N GLY A 282 27.31 -15.59 -30.54
CA GLY A 282 26.71 -15.98 -31.81
C GLY A 282 25.19 -16.12 -31.76
N ASN A 283 24.53 -15.58 -30.72
CA ASN A 283 23.09 -15.34 -30.74
C ASN A 283 22.82 -13.82 -30.87
N PRO A 284 21.73 -13.41 -31.50
CA PRO A 284 21.58 -12.03 -31.93
C PRO A 284 20.92 -11.13 -30.88
N CYS A 285 21.09 -11.43 -29.60
CA CYS A 285 20.32 -10.79 -28.55
C CYS A 285 20.87 -9.38 -28.25
N THR A 286 20.00 -8.37 -28.25
CA THR A 286 20.39 -7.00 -27.86
C THR A 286 20.61 -6.93 -26.35
N VAL A 287 21.70 -6.30 -25.91
CA VAL A 287 21.91 -6.02 -24.48
C VAL A 287 21.16 -4.73 -24.09
N GLY A 288 20.09 -4.87 -23.30
CA GLY A 288 19.21 -3.76 -22.91
C GLY A 288 19.47 -3.24 -21.50
N VAL A 289 19.01 -2.02 -21.22
CA VAL A 289 19.22 -1.34 -19.94
C VAL A 289 18.01 -1.55 -19.02
N PRO A 290 18.14 -2.28 -17.90
CA PRO A 290 17.02 -2.56 -17.02
C PRO A 290 16.55 -1.31 -16.26
N THR A 291 15.24 -1.16 -16.15
CA THR A 291 14.54 -0.10 -15.41
C THR A 291 13.17 -0.55 -14.92
N VAL A 292 12.61 0.19 -13.96
CA VAL A 292 11.23 0.05 -13.49
C VAL A 292 10.62 1.46 -13.43
N PRO A 293 9.36 1.67 -13.87
CA PRO A 293 8.72 2.98 -13.76
C PRO A 293 8.64 3.46 -12.31
N VAL A 294 9.13 4.68 -12.07
CA VAL A 294 8.99 5.39 -10.78
C VAL A 294 7.88 6.41 -10.92
N LEU A 295 6.79 6.26 -10.14
CA LEU A 295 5.57 7.06 -10.33
C LEU A 295 5.27 8.04 -9.18
N SER A 296 5.62 7.68 -7.94
CA SER A 296 5.20 8.41 -6.74
C SER A 296 5.52 9.91 -6.82
N SER A 297 4.53 10.75 -6.54
CA SER A 297 4.68 12.21 -6.40
C SER A 297 4.76 12.67 -4.95
N PHE A 298 4.71 11.74 -3.99
CA PHE A 298 4.81 12.04 -2.56
C PHE A 298 6.05 12.88 -2.19
N PRO A 299 7.25 12.67 -2.78
CA PRO A 299 8.44 13.46 -2.44
C PRO A 299 8.31 14.94 -2.81
N ILE A 300 7.63 15.26 -3.91
CA ILE A 300 7.30 16.64 -4.29
C ILE A 300 6.30 17.24 -3.31
N TYR A 301 5.29 16.47 -2.95
CA TYR A 301 4.31 16.92 -1.96
C TYR A 301 5.02 17.26 -0.64
N VAL A 302 5.87 16.36 -0.13
CA VAL A 302 6.69 16.57 1.07
C VAL A 302 7.59 17.81 0.96
N ARG A 303 8.22 18.04 -0.20
CA ARG A 303 9.05 19.23 -0.44
C ARG A 303 8.27 20.54 -0.23
N ASN A 304 7.00 20.54 -0.62
CA ASN A 304 6.11 21.69 -0.58
C ASN A 304 5.37 21.86 0.77
N LEU A 305 5.56 20.94 1.73
CA LEU A 305 5.01 21.07 3.07
C LEU A 305 5.61 22.27 3.83
N PRO A 306 4.88 22.81 4.83
CA PRO A 306 5.40 23.72 5.83
C PRO A 306 6.71 23.21 6.45
N ALA A 307 7.63 24.12 6.78
CA ALA A 307 9.00 23.77 7.17
C ALA A 307 9.08 22.82 8.38
N ASP A 308 8.17 22.99 9.35
CA ASP A 308 8.06 22.16 10.55
C ASP A 308 7.55 20.75 10.24
N LEU A 309 6.49 20.62 9.43
CA LEU A 309 5.98 19.31 8.99
C LEU A 309 6.97 18.58 8.09
N LYS A 310 7.64 19.32 7.21
CA LYS A 310 8.69 18.79 6.36
C LYS A 310 9.87 18.28 7.18
N ALA A 311 10.27 18.99 8.24
CA ALA A 311 11.31 18.52 9.14
C ALA A 311 10.87 17.26 9.88
N LEU A 312 9.63 17.23 10.37
CA LEU A 312 9.06 16.08 11.08
C LEU A 312 9.06 14.81 10.22
N ILE A 313 8.54 14.88 8.99
CA ILE A 313 8.38 13.70 8.13
C ILE A 313 9.70 13.21 7.53
N ASN A 314 10.72 14.08 7.43
CA ASN A 314 12.05 13.70 6.97
C ASN A 314 12.99 13.27 8.10
N ASP A 315 12.54 13.31 9.36
CA ASP A 315 13.31 12.76 10.48
C ASP A 315 13.35 11.23 10.36
N SER A 316 14.54 10.65 10.43
CA SER A 316 14.74 9.19 10.38
C SER A 316 13.98 8.44 11.49
N ALA A 317 13.70 9.09 12.62
CA ALA A 317 12.88 8.50 13.69
C ALA A 317 11.41 8.32 13.30
N ASN A 318 10.96 8.94 12.20
CA ASN A 318 9.59 8.88 11.68
C ASN A 318 9.53 8.19 10.30
N SER A 319 10.50 7.34 9.98
CA SER A 319 10.55 6.63 8.69
C SER A 319 9.31 5.76 8.45
N ASP A 320 8.71 5.22 9.51
CA ASP A 320 7.46 4.45 9.48
C ASP A 320 6.28 5.32 8.99
N PHE A 321 6.17 6.55 9.50
CA PHE A 321 5.19 7.54 9.04
C PHE A 321 5.45 7.98 7.60
N TYR A 322 6.72 8.16 7.19
CA TYR A 322 7.05 8.51 5.81
C TYR A 322 6.54 7.42 4.85
N ILE A 323 6.90 6.16 5.11
CA ILE A 323 6.51 5.02 4.28
C ILE A 323 4.98 4.86 4.27
N GLY A 324 4.36 4.93 5.44
CA GLY A 324 2.92 4.79 5.61
C GLY A 324 2.11 5.84 4.84
N LEU A 325 2.47 7.11 5.04
CA LEU A 325 1.80 8.23 4.37
C LEU A 325 2.08 8.26 2.88
N LYS A 326 3.29 7.88 2.45
CA LYS A 326 3.61 7.69 1.04
C LYS A 326 2.70 6.66 0.40
N ASN A 327 2.55 5.48 1.01
CA ASN A 327 1.70 4.42 0.49
C ASN A 327 0.23 4.85 0.39
N TYR A 328 -0.29 5.51 1.43
CA TYR A 328 -1.64 6.04 1.42
C TYR A 328 -1.83 7.09 0.30
N TYR A 329 -0.91 8.03 0.20
CA TYR A 329 -0.92 9.07 -0.83
C TYR A 329 -0.86 8.46 -2.25
N ASP A 330 0.03 7.51 -2.47
CA ASP A 330 0.25 6.88 -3.78
C ASP A 330 -0.97 6.09 -4.26
N ILE A 331 -1.61 5.29 -3.38
CA ILE A 331 -2.82 4.52 -3.73
C ILE A 331 -3.99 5.44 -4.14
N ASN A 332 -4.05 6.64 -3.54
CA ASN A 332 -5.04 7.67 -3.85
C ASN A 332 -4.55 8.67 -4.92
N LEU A 333 -3.46 8.35 -5.63
CA LEU A 333 -2.88 9.15 -6.72
C LEU A 333 -2.55 10.61 -6.34
N GLY A 334 -2.34 10.89 -5.05
CA GLY A 334 -2.06 12.23 -4.57
C GLY A 334 -3.18 13.23 -4.82
N ASP A 335 -4.42 12.76 -4.86
CA ASP A 335 -5.61 13.60 -4.96
C ASP A 335 -5.77 14.55 -3.76
N TYR A 336 -6.77 15.42 -3.84
CA TYR A 336 -7.04 16.42 -2.80
C TYR A 336 -7.26 15.76 -1.42
N GLU A 337 -8.08 14.71 -1.35
CA GLU A 337 -8.41 14.05 -0.07
C GLU A 337 -7.18 13.42 0.58
N SER A 338 -6.31 12.80 -0.22
CA SER A 338 -5.09 12.21 0.30
C SER A 338 -4.06 13.24 0.75
N THR A 339 -3.95 14.39 0.07
CA THR A 339 -3.10 15.50 0.54
C THR A 339 -3.56 16.03 1.90
N GLU A 340 -4.86 16.25 2.07
CA GLU A 340 -5.46 16.72 3.32
C GLU A 340 -5.22 15.72 4.47
N TYR A 341 -5.42 14.43 4.20
CA TYR A 341 -5.13 13.38 5.17
C TYR A 341 -3.66 13.37 5.58
N VAL A 342 -2.73 13.44 4.63
CA VAL A 342 -1.29 13.44 4.95
C VAL A 342 -0.93 14.66 5.80
N ASN A 343 -1.41 15.85 5.44
CA ASN A 343 -1.14 17.07 6.19
C ASN A 343 -1.56 16.92 7.65
N TRP A 344 -2.78 16.44 7.87
CA TRP A 344 -3.23 16.17 9.23
C TRP A 344 -2.44 15.08 9.94
N ALA A 345 -2.16 13.96 9.30
CA ALA A 345 -1.45 12.87 9.94
C ALA A 345 -0.10 13.36 10.50
N LEU A 346 0.55 14.27 9.77
CA LEU A 346 1.76 14.95 10.22
C LEU A 346 1.49 15.92 11.39
N GLN A 347 0.42 16.70 11.35
CA GLN A 347 0.02 17.54 12.50
C GLN A 347 -0.28 16.70 13.75
N PHE A 348 -0.96 15.56 13.59
CA PHE A 348 -1.23 14.62 14.67
C PHE A 348 0.06 14.04 15.24
N LYS A 349 0.96 13.56 14.39
CA LYS A 349 2.28 13.05 14.80
C LYS A 349 3.13 14.12 15.49
N LYS A 350 3.06 15.37 15.04
CA LYS A 350 3.73 16.51 15.68
C LYS A 350 3.29 16.67 17.14
N ASN A 351 2.00 16.52 17.40
CA ASN A 351 1.41 16.63 18.75
C ASN A 351 1.55 15.34 19.57
N ASN A 352 1.84 14.20 18.93
CA ASN A 352 1.93 12.88 19.54
C ASN A 352 3.26 12.21 19.15
N GLN A 353 4.38 12.76 19.63
CA GLN A 353 5.72 12.39 19.15
C GLN A 353 6.05 10.89 19.30
N ASN A 354 5.51 10.23 20.33
CA ASN A 354 5.72 8.80 20.58
C ASN A 354 4.78 7.87 19.80
N MET A 355 3.86 8.42 18.99
CA MET A 355 2.94 7.63 18.19
C MET A 355 3.70 6.87 17.10
N SER A 356 3.59 5.55 17.04
CA SER A 356 4.05 4.74 15.92
C SER A 356 3.06 4.77 14.75
N TRP A 357 3.53 4.57 13.52
CA TRP A 357 2.67 4.46 12.34
C TRP A 357 1.59 3.39 12.52
N GLU A 358 1.95 2.21 13.04
CA GLU A 358 1.01 1.11 13.23
C GLU A 358 -0.17 1.52 14.09
N VAL A 359 0.09 2.01 15.31
CA VAL A 359 -0.96 2.50 16.23
C VAL A 359 -1.79 3.62 15.60
N PHE A 360 -1.16 4.57 14.91
CA PHE A 360 -1.86 5.66 14.22
C PHE A 360 -2.79 5.14 13.12
N TRP A 361 -2.25 4.35 12.19
CA TRP A 361 -2.95 3.80 11.05
C TRP A 361 -4.11 2.92 11.48
N ASN A 362 -3.91 2.19 12.57
CA ASN A 362 -4.89 1.33 13.18
C ASN A 362 -6.03 2.11 13.85
N ASN A 363 -5.75 3.29 14.40
CA ASN A 363 -6.76 4.14 15.02
C ASN A 363 -7.23 5.28 14.11
N LYS A 364 -6.83 5.33 12.83
CA LYS A 364 -7.02 6.49 11.94
C LYS A 364 -8.46 7.02 11.86
N PHE A 365 -9.46 6.14 11.91
CA PHE A 365 -10.88 6.53 11.88
C PHE A 365 -11.40 7.11 13.20
N SER A 366 -10.66 6.88 14.28
CA SER A 366 -10.86 7.49 15.60
C SER A 366 -10.04 8.77 15.80
N VAL A 367 -9.11 9.12 14.91
CA VAL A 367 -8.21 10.28 15.06
C VAL A 367 -8.25 11.31 13.90
N ALA A 368 -8.87 11.00 12.74
CA ALA A 368 -8.84 11.82 11.53
C ALA A 368 -9.63 13.16 11.62
N PRO A 369 -9.19 14.22 10.90
CA PRO A 369 -9.39 15.66 11.15
C PRO A 369 -10.45 16.35 10.30
N ASN A 370 -11.28 15.61 9.54
CA ASN A 370 -12.48 16.22 8.95
C ASN A 370 -13.55 16.44 10.05
N SER A 371 -13.04 16.83 11.21
CA SER A 371 -13.53 17.01 12.55
C SER A 371 -13.00 18.38 12.98
N SER A 372 -13.62 19.43 12.48
CA SER A 372 -13.76 20.62 13.31
C SER A 372 -14.58 20.17 14.53
N ILE A 373 -13.85 19.81 15.59
CA ILE A 373 -14.21 19.08 16.83
C ILE A 373 -14.02 17.55 16.74
N ASP A 374 -12.76 17.11 16.77
CA ASP A 374 -12.35 15.86 17.46
C ASP A 374 -11.50 16.31 18.65
N VAL A 375 -12.18 16.62 19.75
CA VAL A 375 -11.58 16.82 21.06
C VAL A 375 -12.42 15.94 21.98
N GLU A 376 -11.76 14.99 22.66
CA GLU A 376 -12.31 13.99 23.59
C GLU A 376 -12.93 12.77 22.86
N ASP A 377 -12.24 11.63 22.68
CA ASP A 377 -12.29 10.53 23.67
C ASP A 377 -11.29 9.36 23.40
N ASN A 378 -10.14 9.63 22.78
CA ASN A 378 -9.04 8.66 22.69
C ASN A 378 -8.17 8.61 23.96
N GLU A 379 -8.62 9.23 25.07
CA GLU A 379 -7.90 9.21 26.34
C GLU A 379 -7.76 7.76 26.83
N ALA A 380 -6.52 7.27 26.90
CA ALA A 380 -6.24 5.95 27.44
C ALA A 380 -6.59 5.90 28.94
N GLY A 381 -7.11 4.76 29.40
CA GLY A 381 -7.54 4.58 30.79
C GLY A 381 -9.06 4.64 30.98
N ASN A 382 -9.46 4.54 32.24
CA ASN A 382 -10.85 4.35 32.69
C ASN A 382 -11.54 3.13 32.07
N TYR A 383 -10.77 2.15 31.59
CA TYR A 383 -11.29 0.95 30.95
C TYR A 383 -12.25 0.18 31.85
N ASP A 384 -13.26 -0.45 31.23
CA ASP A 384 -14.21 -1.26 31.97
C ASP A 384 -13.53 -2.59 32.35
N GLU A 385 -13.10 -2.67 33.61
CA GLU A 385 -12.50 -3.87 34.23
C GLU A 385 -13.55 -4.75 34.93
N THR A 386 -14.85 -4.52 34.70
CA THR A 386 -15.90 -5.23 35.41
C THR A 386 -15.91 -6.71 35.04
N ILE A 387 -15.96 -7.54 36.07
CA ILE A 387 -16.15 -8.99 35.94
C ILE A 387 -17.66 -9.27 35.96
N PHE A 388 -18.12 -9.97 34.94
CA PHE A 388 -19.52 -10.37 34.78
C PHE A 388 -19.60 -11.87 34.48
N GLU A 389 -20.76 -12.46 34.76
CA GLU A 389 -21.00 -13.89 34.49
C GLU A 389 -21.01 -14.18 33.00
N ASN A 390 -20.36 -15.27 32.59
CA ASN A 390 -20.37 -15.72 31.21
C ASN A 390 -21.77 -16.24 30.85
N PHE A 391 -22.31 -15.71 29.76
CA PHE A 391 -23.53 -16.19 29.15
C PHE A 391 -23.25 -17.48 28.37
N ASP A 392 -23.86 -18.57 28.82
CA ASP A 392 -23.82 -19.85 28.13
C ASP A 392 -24.96 -19.92 27.10
N PHE A 393 -24.60 -19.96 25.82
CA PHE A 393 -25.55 -20.08 24.71
C PHE A 393 -26.21 -21.45 24.62
N GLU A 394 -25.58 -22.49 25.15
CA GLU A 394 -26.07 -23.88 25.09
C GLU A 394 -27.05 -24.18 26.23
N ASN A 395 -27.04 -23.37 27.29
CA ASN A 395 -28.00 -23.48 28.37
C ASN A 395 -29.36 -22.88 27.95
N GLN A 396 -30.32 -23.75 27.61
CA GLN A 396 -31.68 -23.35 27.23
C GLN A 396 -32.47 -22.65 28.36
N GLN A 397 -32.00 -22.72 29.61
CA GLN A 397 -32.58 -21.99 30.74
C GLN A 397 -31.96 -20.60 30.94
N ALA A 398 -30.91 -20.25 30.18
CA ALA A 398 -30.21 -18.99 30.30
C ALA A 398 -31.16 -17.82 30.03
N GLN A 399 -31.37 -17.00 31.06
CA GLN A 399 -32.34 -15.91 31.03
C GLN A 399 -31.93 -14.84 30.02
N TRP A 400 -32.89 -14.42 29.19
CA TRP A 400 -32.75 -13.29 28.27
C TRP A 400 -33.81 -12.23 28.60
N PRO A 401 -33.56 -11.41 29.62
CA PRO A 401 -34.58 -10.47 30.10
C PRO A 401 -34.85 -9.40 29.05
N THR A 402 -36.07 -8.87 29.07
CA THR A 402 -36.42 -7.71 28.27
C THR A 402 -35.95 -6.46 28.98
N ILE A 403 -35.05 -5.72 28.33
CA ILE A 403 -34.56 -4.41 28.77
C ILE A 403 -34.99 -3.39 27.73
N ASN A 404 -35.82 -2.43 28.17
CA ASN A 404 -36.23 -1.28 27.37
C ASN A 404 -35.00 -0.41 27.00
N PRO A 405 -35.08 0.42 25.94
CA PRO A 405 -33.99 1.32 25.59
C PRO A 405 -33.44 2.09 26.80
N VAL A 406 -32.15 1.92 27.07
CA VAL A 406 -31.42 2.61 28.14
C VAL A 406 -31.12 4.08 27.80
N ILE A 407 -31.39 4.47 26.55
CA ILE A 407 -31.43 5.84 26.06
C ILE A 407 -32.86 6.12 25.60
N ALA A 408 -33.44 7.25 25.98
CA ALA A 408 -34.75 7.66 25.50
C ALA A 408 -34.70 8.10 24.03
N ALA A 409 -35.76 7.83 23.26
CA ALA A 409 -35.83 8.24 21.85
C ALA A 409 -35.76 9.76 21.66
N SER A 410 -36.16 10.55 22.67
CA SER A 410 -36.01 12.02 22.67
C SER A 410 -34.55 12.48 22.74
N ASP A 411 -33.64 11.62 23.21
CA ASP A 411 -32.21 11.89 23.30
C ASP A 411 -31.45 11.29 22.10
N PHE A 412 -32.16 10.88 21.06
CA PHE A 412 -31.56 10.32 19.86
C PHE A 412 -30.66 11.34 19.15
N VAL A 413 -29.47 10.87 18.78
CA VAL A 413 -28.47 11.63 18.04
C VAL A 413 -28.37 11.06 16.63
N GLY A 414 -29.14 11.63 15.72
CA GLY A 414 -29.23 11.19 14.33
C GLY A 414 -28.33 11.95 13.37
N TRP A 415 -28.29 11.45 12.13
CA TRP A 415 -27.55 12.05 11.03
C TRP A 415 -27.96 13.52 10.80
N GLY A 416 -26.99 14.41 10.77
CA GLY A 416 -27.19 15.85 10.64
C GLY A 416 -27.32 16.59 11.97
N ALA A 417 -27.19 15.93 13.11
CA ALA A 417 -27.11 16.60 14.40
C ALA A 417 -25.97 17.62 14.44
N ASN A 418 -26.27 18.81 14.97
CA ASN A 418 -25.36 19.96 14.93
C ASN A 418 -24.08 19.68 15.71
N GLY A 419 -22.94 20.05 15.12
CA GLY A 419 -21.63 19.93 15.76
C GLY A 419 -21.06 18.51 15.80
N ILE A 420 -21.67 17.56 15.08
CA ILE A 420 -21.19 16.18 14.98
C ILE A 420 -20.77 15.90 13.54
N ARG A 421 -19.60 15.29 13.36
CA ARG A 421 -19.09 14.90 12.05
C ARG A 421 -20.04 13.89 11.41
N ARG A 422 -20.24 14.01 10.09
CA ARG A 422 -21.09 13.09 9.31
C ARG A 422 -20.46 11.71 9.12
N ASN A 423 -20.26 10.99 10.22
CA ASN A 423 -19.73 9.62 10.26
C ASN A 423 -20.47 8.81 11.33
N CYS A 424 -20.79 7.55 11.04
CA CYS A 424 -21.57 6.69 11.93
C CYS A 424 -20.93 6.48 13.31
N MET A 425 -19.61 6.35 13.39
CA MET A 425 -18.90 6.22 14.68
C MET A 425 -19.09 7.46 15.56
N ASP A 426 -19.03 8.67 14.98
CA ASP A 426 -19.13 9.89 15.81
C ASP A 426 -20.54 10.16 16.29
N TYR A 427 -21.55 9.85 15.48
CA TYR A 427 -22.92 9.91 15.97
C TYR A 427 -23.18 8.85 17.05
N ALA A 428 -22.61 7.65 16.92
CA ALA A 428 -22.70 6.61 17.95
C ALA A 428 -21.98 7.03 19.26
N LYS A 429 -20.80 7.66 19.17
CA LYS A 429 -20.09 8.26 20.31
C LYS A 429 -20.93 9.34 20.98
N ALA A 430 -21.42 10.30 20.20
CA ALA A 430 -22.26 11.38 20.71
C ALA A 430 -23.57 10.85 21.33
N GLN A 431 -24.07 9.73 20.82
CA GLN A 431 -25.25 9.07 21.38
C GLN A 431 -24.97 8.48 22.77
N ILE A 432 -23.90 7.71 22.96
CA ILE A 432 -23.58 7.13 24.27
C ILE A 432 -23.13 8.19 25.30
N ALA A 433 -22.57 9.31 24.83
CA ALA A 433 -22.20 10.44 25.66
C ALA A 433 -23.42 11.08 26.36
N LYS A 434 -24.64 10.94 25.79
CA LYS A 434 -25.89 11.36 26.47
C LYS A 434 -26.13 10.60 27.77
N SER A 435 -25.56 9.41 27.91
CA SER A 435 -25.61 8.57 29.10
C SER A 435 -24.33 8.68 29.95
N GLY A 436 -23.42 9.60 29.62
CA GLY A 436 -22.19 9.83 30.38
C GLY A 436 -21.06 8.84 30.08
N PHE A 437 -21.13 8.09 28.98
CA PHE A 437 -20.12 7.10 28.59
C PHE A 437 -19.29 7.55 27.40
N LYS A 438 -18.06 7.05 27.35
CA LYS A 438 -17.14 7.13 26.21
C LYS A 438 -16.96 5.73 25.62
N VAL A 439 -16.44 5.61 24.40
CA VAL A 439 -16.12 4.31 23.79
C VAL A 439 -14.64 3.99 23.97
N SER A 440 -14.29 2.73 24.27
CA SER A 440 -12.91 2.26 24.24
C SER A 440 -12.36 2.19 22.82
N ASN A 441 -11.04 2.32 22.61
CA ASN A 441 -10.43 2.10 21.29
C ASN A 441 -10.40 0.61 20.90
N TYR A 442 -10.16 0.35 19.62
CA TYR A 442 -10.19 -1.00 19.07
C TYR A 442 -9.12 -1.91 19.71
N TYR A 443 -7.90 -1.40 19.86
CA TYR A 443 -6.76 -2.15 20.42
C TYR A 443 -6.53 -1.91 21.91
N ASP A 444 -7.39 -1.15 22.58
CA ASP A 444 -7.24 -0.89 23.99
C ASP A 444 -7.35 -2.18 24.80
N VAL A 445 -6.49 -2.29 25.82
CA VAL A 445 -6.53 -3.34 26.83
C VAL A 445 -6.61 -2.70 28.21
N ASP A 446 -7.28 -3.36 29.14
CA ASP A 446 -7.29 -2.96 30.55
C ASP A 446 -5.95 -3.21 31.24
N SER A 447 -5.85 -2.88 32.54
CA SER A 447 -4.62 -3.06 33.32
C SER A 447 -4.22 -4.53 33.48
N GLN A 448 -5.11 -5.49 33.18
CA GLN A 448 -4.85 -6.93 33.18
C GLN A 448 -4.61 -7.49 31.77
N GLY A 449 -4.61 -6.64 30.73
CA GLY A 449 -4.37 -7.03 29.35
C GLY A 449 -5.61 -7.56 28.62
N ASN A 450 -6.81 -7.44 29.18
CA ASN A 450 -8.03 -7.86 28.48
C ASN A 450 -8.46 -6.79 27.48
N LYS A 451 -8.80 -7.25 26.26
CA LYS A 451 -9.29 -6.39 25.18
C LYS A 451 -10.57 -5.67 25.57
N GLN A 452 -10.64 -4.40 25.17
CA GLN A 452 -11.85 -3.59 25.28
C GLN A 452 -12.78 -3.72 24.06
N THR A 453 -12.33 -4.43 23.02
CA THR A 453 -13.15 -4.76 21.84
C THR A 453 -13.20 -6.27 21.64
N PHE A 454 -14.40 -6.81 21.45
CA PHE A 454 -14.65 -8.21 21.11
C PHE A 454 -14.95 -8.30 19.62
N GLN A 455 -14.10 -8.96 18.83
CA GLN A 455 -14.32 -9.17 17.40
C GLN A 455 -15.09 -10.48 17.22
N ILE A 456 -16.42 -10.39 17.18
CA ILE A 456 -17.29 -11.56 17.23
C ILE A 456 -17.52 -12.21 15.85
N TYR A 457 -17.34 -11.45 14.77
CA TYR A 457 -17.49 -11.93 13.40
C TYR A 457 -16.57 -11.17 12.45
N THR A 458 -16.09 -11.87 11.41
CA THR A 458 -15.47 -11.29 10.20
C THR A 458 -15.94 -12.05 8.97
N GLU A 459 -16.03 -11.42 7.81
CA GLU A 459 -16.37 -12.06 6.53
C GLU A 459 -15.41 -13.21 6.20
N GLN A 460 -14.11 -13.03 6.46
CA GLN A 460 -13.07 -14.02 6.16
C GLN A 460 -13.01 -15.15 7.18
N GLY A 461 -13.17 -14.84 8.46
CA GLY A 461 -12.98 -15.78 9.57
C GLY A 461 -14.27 -16.39 10.12
N GLY A 462 -15.44 -15.89 9.70
CA GLY A 462 -16.72 -16.25 10.30
C GLY A 462 -16.84 -15.82 11.76
N VAL A 463 -17.64 -16.57 12.52
CA VAL A 463 -17.90 -16.29 13.95
C VAL A 463 -16.74 -16.72 14.83
N ASN A 464 -16.24 -15.80 15.65
CA ASN A 464 -15.30 -16.09 16.73
C ASN A 464 -16.09 -16.38 18.03
N LEU A 465 -16.24 -17.66 18.37
CA LEU A 465 -17.06 -18.08 19.51
C LEU A 465 -16.56 -17.56 20.87
N ASN A 466 -15.26 -17.43 21.06
CA ASN A 466 -14.70 -16.93 22.32
C ASN A 466 -15.06 -15.46 22.54
N ASP A 467 -14.90 -14.64 21.50
CA ASP A 467 -15.24 -13.22 21.57
C ASP A 467 -16.76 -13.02 21.56
N LEU A 468 -17.52 -13.86 20.84
CA LEU A 468 -18.99 -13.87 20.88
C LEU A 468 -19.50 -14.08 22.31
N TYR A 469 -18.98 -15.10 23.01
CA TYR A 469 -19.41 -15.42 24.37
C TYR A 469 -19.10 -14.27 25.33
N LYS A 470 -17.88 -13.73 25.28
CA LYS A 470 -17.48 -12.60 26.13
C LYS A 470 -18.27 -11.33 25.80
N GLY A 471 -18.43 -11.03 24.51
CA GLY A 471 -19.11 -9.82 24.03
C GLY A 471 -20.60 -9.82 24.35
N VAL A 472 -21.30 -10.94 24.18
CA VAL A 472 -22.73 -11.03 24.56
C VAL A 472 -22.91 -11.01 26.07
N SER A 473 -22.01 -11.64 26.84
CA SER A 473 -22.00 -11.51 28.29
C SER A 473 -21.85 -10.04 28.72
N TYR A 474 -20.95 -9.32 28.06
CA TYR A 474 -20.77 -7.89 28.27
C TYR A 474 -22.02 -7.07 27.92
N LEU A 475 -22.63 -7.27 26.75
CA LEU A 475 -23.85 -6.55 26.36
C LEU A 475 -24.98 -6.76 27.37
N LYS A 476 -25.16 -7.99 27.87
CA LYS A 476 -26.17 -8.28 28.88
C LYS A 476 -25.88 -7.55 30.20
N TYR A 477 -24.62 -7.60 30.66
CA TYR A 477 -24.19 -6.86 31.84
C TYR A 477 -24.41 -5.35 31.67
N ALA A 478 -23.92 -4.78 30.57
CA ALA A 478 -23.99 -3.36 30.27
C ALA A 478 -25.45 -2.87 30.27
N LEU A 479 -26.32 -3.52 29.49
CA LEU A 479 -27.73 -3.15 29.40
C LEU A 479 -28.47 -3.30 30.75
N SER A 480 -28.13 -4.33 31.54
CA SER A 480 -28.72 -4.51 32.88
C SER A 480 -28.34 -3.40 33.85
N ASN A 481 -27.27 -2.66 33.56
CA ASN A 481 -26.79 -1.52 34.33
C ASN A 481 -27.07 -0.17 33.65
N GLY A 482 -27.92 -0.14 32.62
CA GLY A 482 -28.26 1.10 31.93
C GLY A 482 -27.15 1.66 31.02
N ILE A 483 -26.18 0.83 30.63
CA ILE A 483 -25.01 1.22 29.84
C ILE A 483 -25.29 0.93 28.36
N PRO A 484 -25.39 1.95 27.48
CA PRO A 484 -25.47 1.75 26.04
C PRO A 484 -24.09 1.37 25.48
N VAL A 485 -24.06 0.60 24.39
CA VAL A 485 -22.82 0.02 23.84
C VAL A 485 -22.73 0.21 22.33
N ILE A 486 -21.58 0.69 21.84
CA ILE A 486 -21.33 0.81 20.40
C ILE A 486 -20.93 -0.56 19.83
N VAL A 487 -21.53 -0.93 18.71
CA VAL A 487 -21.17 -2.15 17.96
C VAL A 487 -20.87 -1.82 16.51
N GLY A 488 -19.96 -2.59 15.92
CA GLY A 488 -19.69 -2.56 14.48
C GLY A 488 -20.67 -3.44 13.73
N ILE A 489 -21.01 -3.01 12.52
CA ILE A 489 -21.94 -3.64 11.61
C ILE A 489 -21.27 -3.80 10.25
N ASP A 490 -21.46 -4.97 9.64
CA ASP A 490 -21.33 -5.21 8.20
C ASP A 490 -22.70 -4.94 7.56
N ASP A 491 -22.76 -3.95 6.68
CA ASP A 491 -23.99 -3.37 6.11
C ASP A 491 -24.21 -3.67 4.62
N LYS A 492 -23.21 -4.25 3.94
CA LYS A 492 -23.27 -4.72 2.54
C LYS A 492 -22.11 -5.67 2.19
N THR A 493 -22.33 -6.51 1.18
CA THR A 493 -21.27 -7.34 0.59
C THR A 493 -20.22 -6.51 -0.13
N GLY A 494 -18.95 -6.74 0.18
CA GLY A 494 -17.82 -6.06 -0.46
C GLY A 494 -17.51 -4.72 0.21
N HIS A 495 -16.40 -4.67 0.92
CA HIS A 495 -16.15 -3.63 1.92
C HIS A 495 -15.47 -2.36 1.35
N PRO A 496 -15.79 -1.18 1.92
CA PRO A 496 -14.93 0.00 1.95
C PRO A 496 -14.42 0.28 3.38
N GLY A 497 -13.49 -0.53 3.89
CA GLY A 497 -12.38 -0.03 4.74
C GLY A 497 -12.56 0.19 6.27
N ASN A 498 -12.80 -0.87 7.07
CA ASN A 498 -12.26 -0.95 8.44
C ASN A 498 -11.26 -2.12 8.59
N LEU A 499 -10.45 -2.11 9.66
CA LEU A 499 -9.29 -3.00 9.86
C LEU A 499 -9.60 -4.50 9.85
N ASP A 500 -10.81 -4.87 10.26
CA ASP A 500 -11.27 -6.26 10.29
C ASP A 500 -11.72 -6.78 8.92
N ASN A 501 -11.68 -5.92 7.89
CA ASN A 501 -12.20 -6.17 6.55
C ASN A 501 -13.67 -6.64 6.57
N SER A 502 -14.48 -6.17 7.52
CA SER A 502 -15.87 -6.59 7.66
C SER A 502 -16.78 -5.46 8.13
N THR A 503 -16.36 -4.68 9.12
CA THR A 503 -17.18 -3.57 9.60
C THR A 503 -17.17 -2.42 8.60
N ASP A 504 -18.33 -1.85 8.31
CA ASP A 504 -18.47 -0.63 7.51
C ASP A 504 -19.52 0.35 8.05
N HIS A 505 -20.24 -0.04 9.10
CA HIS A 505 -21.17 0.82 9.82
C HIS A 505 -21.07 0.65 11.35
N PHE A 506 -21.60 1.62 12.11
CA PHE A 506 -21.64 1.59 13.57
C PHE A 506 -23.02 2.03 14.09
N VAL A 507 -23.53 1.28 15.07
CA VAL A 507 -24.82 1.54 15.73
C VAL A 507 -24.67 1.42 17.24
N VAL A 508 -25.65 1.90 18.00
CA VAL A 508 -25.66 1.82 19.46
C VAL A 508 -26.69 0.79 19.93
N ILE A 509 -26.25 -0.25 20.63
CA ILE A 509 -27.13 -1.18 21.34
C ILE A 509 -27.69 -0.48 22.57
N VAL A 510 -29.02 -0.43 22.66
CA VAL A 510 -29.75 0.28 23.72
C VAL A 510 -30.69 -0.63 24.51
N GLY A 511 -30.96 -1.85 24.05
CA GLY A 511 -31.86 -2.76 24.76
C GLY A 511 -31.75 -4.18 24.27
N MET A 512 -32.51 -5.08 24.89
CA MET A 512 -32.58 -6.48 24.47
C MET A 512 -33.93 -7.08 24.84
N GLY A 513 -34.27 -8.20 24.21
CA GLY A 513 -35.47 -8.94 24.55
C GLY A 513 -35.64 -10.21 23.75
N THR A 514 -36.79 -10.84 23.92
CA THR A 514 -37.21 -12.00 23.14
C THR A 514 -38.59 -11.74 22.55
N ASP A 515 -38.78 -12.05 21.28
CA ASP A 515 -40.09 -12.06 20.62
C ASP A 515 -40.26 -13.35 19.79
N SER A 516 -41.31 -13.43 18.97
CA SER A 516 -41.60 -14.61 18.15
C SER A 516 -40.55 -14.93 17.09
N LYS A 517 -39.68 -13.98 16.72
CA LYS A 517 -38.55 -14.20 15.79
C LYS A 517 -37.29 -14.66 16.53
N GLY A 518 -37.23 -14.51 17.85
CA GLY A 518 -36.16 -15.00 18.71
C GLY A 518 -35.59 -13.96 19.68
N ARG A 519 -34.41 -14.26 20.21
CA ARG A 519 -33.65 -13.35 21.08
C ARG A 519 -32.99 -12.26 20.24
N TYR A 520 -33.06 -11.02 20.70
CA TYR A 520 -32.52 -9.87 19.99
C TYR A 520 -31.85 -8.86 20.91
N PHE A 521 -30.96 -8.08 20.31
CA PHE A 521 -30.53 -6.77 20.79
C PHE A 521 -31.24 -5.68 19.98
N ARG A 522 -31.72 -4.64 20.67
CA ARG A 522 -32.31 -3.45 20.04
C ARG A 522 -31.22 -2.39 19.86
N PHE A 523 -31.19 -1.77 18.69
CA PHE A 523 -30.22 -0.75 18.36
C PHE A 523 -30.86 0.57 17.95
N TYR A 524 -30.15 1.66 18.19
CA TYR A 524 -30.37 2.94 17.54
C TYR A 524 -29.42 3.07 16.36
N ASP A 525 -29.99 3.38 15.20
CA ASP A 525 -29.21 3.59 13.98
C ASP A 525 -28.95 5.09 13.79
N ASN A 526 -27.78 5.51 14.23
CA ASN A 526 -27.39 6.91 14.25
C ASN A 526 -27.13 7.49 12.85
N ALA A 527 -27.07 6.66 11.80
CA ALA A 527 -27.04 7.13 10.42
C ALA A 527 -28.44 7.52 9.89
N ALA A 528 -29.51 7.30 10.66
CA ALA A 528 -30.81 7.87 10.37
C ALA A 528 -30.88 9.35 10.77
N GLY A 529 -31.30 10.22 9.85
CA GLY A 529 -31.59 11.62 10.17
C GLY A 529 -32.97 11.82 10.82
N ASP A 530 -33.88 10.86 10.63
CA ASP A 530 -35.20 10.86 11.25
C ASP A 530 -35.21 10.01 12.53
N VAL A 531 -35.75 10.57 13.61
CA VAL A 531 -35.78 9.90 14.92
C VAL A 531 -36.65 8.65 14.92
N ASN A 532 -37.76 8.63 14.17
CA ASN A 532 -38.66 7.47 14.15
C ASN A 532 -38.03 6.30 13.41
N GLN A 533 -37.22 6.56 12.37
CA GLN A 533 -36.43 5.54 11.69
C GLN A 533 -35.25 5.07 12.53
N GLY A 534 -34.47 6.00 13.10
CA GLY A 534 -33.27 5.67 13.88
C GLY A 534 -33.57 4.92 15.18
N THR A 535 -34.69 5.23 15.83
CA THR A 535 -35.10 4.62 17.10
C THR A 535 -36.21 3.56 16.95
N HIS A 536 -36.50 3.17 15.70
CA HIS A 536 -37.66 2.33 15.39
C HIS A 536 -37.67 1.05 16.24
N PRO A 537 -38.83 0.62 16.78
CA PRO A 537 -38.90 -0.60 17.59
C PRO A 537 -38.39 -1.86 16.90
N GLU A 538 -38.48 -1.93 15.57
CA GLU A 538 -38.00 -3.06 14.75
C GLU A 538 -36.49 -2.99 14.39
N ASN A 539 -35.75 -1.96 14.82
CA ASN A 539 -34.29 -1.95 14.73
C ASN A 539 -33.72 -2.97 15.73
N LYS A 540 -33.71 -4.24 15.32
CA LYS A 540 -33.35 -5.40 16.15
C LYS A 540 -32.36 -6.28 15.40
N LEU A 541 -31.31 -6.72 16.11
CA LEU A 541 -30.37 -7.74 15.66
C LEU A 541 -30.69 -9.06 16.39
N TYR A 542 -31.18 -10.04 15.64
CA TYR A 542 -31.56 -11.35 16.13
C TYR A 542 -30.38 -12.32 16.04
N ILE A 543 -30.21 -13.18 17.04
CA ILE A 543 -29.27 -14.30 16.91
C ILE A 543 -29.89 -15.42 16.06
N LYS A 544 -29.27 -15.73 14.92
CA LYS A 544 -29.64 -16.86 14.06
C LYS A 544 -28.89 -18.12 14.50
N TYR A 545 -29.60 -19.23 14.65
CA TYR A 545 -29.04 -20.56 14.91
C TYR A 545 -29.17 -21.44 13.66
N PRO A 546 -28.21 -22.36 13.41
CA PRO A 546 -27.05 -22.71 14.25
C PRO A 546 -25.83 -21.80 14.07
N ASP A 547 -25.88 -20.84 13.14
CA ASP A 547 -24.71 -20.05 12.73
C ASP A 547 -24.16 -19.14 13.82
N ARG A 548 -24.97 -18.80 14.84
CA ARG A 548 -24.64 -17.93 15.97
C ARG A 548 -24.19 -16.53 15.54
N ILE A 549 -24.86 -16.01 14.50
CA ILE A 549 -24.65 -14.67 13.95
C ILE A 549 -25.79 -13.76 14.43
N PHE A 550 -25.46 -12.55 14.88
CA PHE A 550 -26.45 -11.52 15.16
C PHE A 550 -26.73 -10.70 13.91
N THR A 551 -27.98 -10.67 13.48
CA THR A 551 -28.36 -10.08 12.20
C THR A 551 -29.78 -9.54 12.18
N GLY A 552 -30.03 -8.52 11.35
CA GLY A 552 -31.33 -7.88 11.25
C GLY A 552 -31.32 -6.73 10.25
N GLN A 553 -32.40 -5.94 10.24
CA GLN A 553 -32.54 -4.83 9.29
C GLN A 553 -32.77 -3.52 10.05
N THR A 554 -32.15 -2.45 9.57
CA THR A 554 -32.51 -1.09 9.97
C THR A 554 -33.78 -0.64 9.26
N GLN A 555 -34.56 0.21 9.92
CA GLN A 555 -35.67 0.94 9.31
C GLN A 555 -35.22 2.28 8.70
N CYS A 556 -33.94 2.62 8.76
CA CYS A 556 -33.41 3.76 8.02
C CYS A 556 -33.41 3.45 6.52
N ILE A 557 -34.17 4.24 5.75
CA ILE A 557 -34.26 4.06 4.29
C ILE A 557 -33.29 4.96 3.50
N ALA A 558 -32.78 6.03 4.14
CA ALA A 558 -32.08 7.11 3.45
C ALA A 558 -30.78 6.70 2.76
N TYR A 559 -29.94 5.90 3.44
CA TYR A 559 -28.68 5.39 2.89
C TYR A 559 -28.76 3.92 2.44
N ARG A 560 -29.91 3.28 2.69
CA ARG A 560 -30.18 1.85 2.43
C ARG A 560 -31.00 1.61 1.16
N ALA A 561 -31.43 2.66 0.46
CA ALA A 561 -32.30 2.54 -0.71
C ALA A 561 -31.73 1.53 -1.73
N GLY A 562 -32.44 0.41 -1.93
CA GLY A 562 -32.07 -0.64 -2.88
C GLY A 562 -31.17 -1.76 -2.35
N THR A 563 -30.91 -1.83 -1.04
CA THR A 563 -30.12 -2.91 -0.44
C THR A 563 -31.01 -3.91 0.33
N GLU A 564 -30.98 -5.18 -0.07
CA GLU A 564 -31.64 -6.29 0.65
C GLU A 564 -30.74 -6.93 1.73
N TYR A 565 -29.54 -6.39 1.94
CA TYR A 565 -28.53 -7.00 2.82
C TYR A 565 -28.91 -6.88 4.29
N ASP A 566 -28.96 -7.97 5.04
CA ASP A 566 -29.15 -7.91 6.49
C ASP A 566 -27.86 -7.46 7.16
N TYR A 567 -27.96 -6.60 8.18
CA TYR A 567 -26.82 -6.27 9.04
C TYR A 567 -26.25 -7.52 9.69
N ILE A 568 -24.94 -7.55 9.85
CA ILE A 568 -24.23 -8.55 10.66
C ILE A 568 -23.42 -7.81 11.71
N MET A 569 -23.59 -8.17 12.99
CA MET A 569 -22.78 -7.60 14.07
C MET A 569 -21.38 -8.18 14.03
N THR A 570 -20.38 -7.33 13.82
CA THR A 570 -18.98 -7.72 13.62
C THR A 570 -18.16 -7.60 14.91
N MET A 571 -18.39 -6.54 15.68
CA MET A 571 -17.64 -6.25 16.91
C MET A 571 -18.49 -5.58 17.98
N ILE A 572 -18.06 -5.72 19.24
CA ILE A 572 -18.64 -5.07 20.42
C ILE A 572 -17.54 -4.29 21.14
N ARG A 573 -17.73 -2.98 21.34
CA ARG A 573 -16.75 -2.09 21.99
C ARG A 573 -17.24 -1.68 23.37
N LYS A 574 -16.43 -1.92 24.40
CA LYS A 574 -16.79 -1.55 25.78
C LYS A 574 -16.98 -0.04 25.92
N SER A 575 -18.02 0.33 26.64
CA SER A 575 -18.24 1.70 27.12
C SER A 575 -17.39 1.91 28.38
N LYS A 576 -16.81 3.10 28.52
CA LYS A 576 -15.91 3.47 29.62
C LYS A 576 -16.28 4.83 30.21
#